data_AF-A0A7W0ZQD8-F1
#
_entry.id   AF-A0A7W0ZQD8-F1
#
_cell.length_a   1.000
_cell.length_b   1.000
_cell.length_c   1.000
_cell.angle_alpha   90.00
_cell.angle_beta   90.00
_cell.angle_gamma   90.00
#
_symmetry.space_group_name_H-M   'P 1'
#
loop_
_entity.id
_entity.type
_entity.pdbx_description
1 polymer ?
#
loop_
_entity_poly.entity_id
_entity_poly.type
_entity_poly.pdbx_seq_one_letter_code
_entity_poly.pdbx_strand_id
1 'polypeptide(L)'
;MKAVSDDQSQVATLATMSARVMADAQRSFAANVDTAFLEQRVHEVVSLLWTDSTKVTTFIPVLALRDLRDQLESDLRPPQA
;
A
#
# COMPACT_ATOMS: atom_id res chain seq x y z
N MET A 1 40.77 -0.63 -3.83
CA MET A 1 39.75 -0.72 -4.90
C MET A 1 38.39 -0.68 -4.24
N LYS A 2 37.60 0.36 -4.53
CA LYS A 2 36.30 0.64 -3.89
C LYS A 2 35.26 -0.26 -4.56
N ALA A 3 34.60 -1.13 -3.79
CA ALA A 3 33.45 -1.88 -4.29
C ALA A 3 32.30 -0.91 -4.48
N VAL A 4 32.06 -0.52 -5.74
CA VAL A 4 30.79 0.05 -6.18
C VAL A 4 29.87 -1.16 -6.37
N SER A 5 29.15 -1.54 -5.32
CA SER A 5 28.12 -2.57 -5.45
C SER A 5 26.86 -1.90 -5.97
N ASP A 6 26.37 -2.44 -7.09
CA ASP A 6 25.31 -1.90 -7.94
C ASP A 6 24.14 -1.26 -7.18
N ASP A 7 23.88 -0.03 -7.58
CA ASP A 7 22.82 0.87 -7.16
C ASP A 7 21.44 0.26 -7.42
N GLN A 8 20.82 -0.24 -6.36
CA GLN A 8 19.38 -0.26 -6.01
C GLN A 8 18.31 -0.16 -7.12
N SER A 9 18.51 -0.75 -8.30
CA SER A 9 17.41 -1.04 -9.22
C SER A 9 16.68 -2.30 -8.77
N GLN A 10 16.20 -2.32 -7.52
CA GLN A 10 15.12 -3.24 -7.16
C GLN A 10 13.91 -2.77 -7.97
N VAL A 11 13.69 -3.39 -9.13
CA VAL A 11 12.49 -3.17 -9.92
C VAL A 11 11.31 -3.36 -8.98
N ALA A 12 10.59 -2.27 -8.71
CA ALA A 12 9.39 -2.35 -7.91
C ALA A 12 8.44 -3.32 -8.63
N THR A 13 8.01 -4.37 -7.93
CA THR A 13 6.98 -5.29 -8.41
C THR A 13 5.71 -5.03 -7.62
N LEU A 14 4.58 -5.47 -8.17
CA LEU A 14 3.32 -5.43 -7.45
C LEU A 14 3.42 -6.09 -6.06
N ALA A 15 4.14 -7.22 -5.99
CA ALA A 15 4.33 -7.96 -4.75
C ALA A 15 5.18 -7.18 -3.74
N THR A 16 6.32 -6.60 -4.15
CA THR A 16 7.16 -5.81 -3.24
C THR A 16 6.48 -4.53 -2.80
N MET A 17 5.66 -3.94 -3.67
CA MET A 17 4.85 -2.77 -3.34
C MET A 17 3.75 -3.12 -2.34
N SER A 18 3.00 -4.19 -2.58
CA SER A 18 1.93 -4.65 -1.67
C SER A 18 2.47 -4.95 -0.28
N ALA A 19 3.62 -5.64 -0.19
CA ALA A 19 4.27 -5.92 1.10
C ALA A 19 4.69 -4.64 1.83
N ARG A 20 5.22 -3.64 1.10
CA ARG A 20 5.58 -2.35 1.67
C ARG A 20 4.37 -1.60 2.22
N VAL A 21 3.30 -1.50 1.42
CA VAL A 21 2.05 -0.86 1.85
C VAL A 21 1.44 -1.61 3.04
N MET A 22 1.49 -2.93 3.04
CA MET A 22 0.99 -3.74 4.17
C MET A 22 1.75 -3.43 5.47
N ALA A 23 3.08 -3.34 5.43
CA ALA A 23 3.87 -3.00 6.62
C ALA A 23 3.51 -1.60 7.18
N ASP A 24 3.30 -0.63 6.31
CA ASP A 24 2.90 0.72 6.71
C ASP A 24 1.44 0.78 7.20
N ALA A 25 0.55 0.01 6.57
CA ALA A 25 -0.84 -0.11 6.95
C ALA A 25 -1.00 -0.79 8.32
N GLN A 26 -0.25 -1.86 8.59
CA GLN A 26 -0.22 -2.51 9.90
C GLN A 26 0.18 -1.54 11.01
N ARG A 27 1.23 -0.74 10.79
CA ARG A 27 1.66 0.27 11.77
C ARG A 27 0.60 1.34 12.02
N SER A 28 -0.21 1.66 11.01
CA SER A 28 -1.17 2.76 11.05
C SER A 28 -2.56 2.33 11.55
N PHE A 29 -2.98 1.10 11.26
CA PHE A 29 -4.37 0.66 11.38
C PHE A 29 -4.58 -0.64 12.17
N ALA A 30 -3.53 -1.42 12.47
CA ALA A 30 -3.70 -2.76 13.08
C ALA A 30 -4.39 -2.76 14.46
N ALA A 31 -4.42 -1.62 15.16
CA ALA A 31 -5.15 -1.52 16.43
C ALA A 31 -6.67 -1.61 16.27
N ASN A 32 -7.21 -1.26 15.09
CA ASN A 32 -8.63 -1.05 14.88
C ASN A 32 -9.22 -1.92 13.75
N VAL A 33 -8.39 -2.68 13.04
CA VAL A 33 -8.77 -3.35 11.79
C VAL A 33 -8.18 -4.76 11.78
N ASP A 34 -9.01 -5.74 11.39
CA ASP A 34 -8.56 -7.12 11.20
C ASP A 34 -7.47 -7.23 10.13
N THR A 35 -6.45 -8.05 10.40
CA THR A 35 -5.28 -8.18 9.52
C THR A 35 -5.65 -8.78 8.18
N ALA A 36 -6.51 -9.80 8.12
CA ALA A 36 -6.89 -10.44 6.85
C ALA A 36 -7.70 -9.48 5.98
N PHE A 37 -8.62 -8.72 6.59
CA PHE A 37 -9.31 -7.64 5.91
C PHE A 37 -8.34 -6.56 5.39
N LEU A 38 -7.36 -6.15 6.21
CA LEU A 38 -6.36 -5.17 5.81
C LEU A 38 -5.50 -5.66 4.64
N GLU A 39 -5.08 -6.92 4.63
CA GLU A 39 -4.35 -7.55 3.53
C GLU A 39 -5.15 -7.50 2.23
N GLN A 40 -6.43 -7.88 2.30
CA GLN A 40 -7.32 -7.82 1.14
C GLN A 40 -7.42 -6.39 0.59
N ARG A 41 -7.67 -5.41 1.45
CA ARG A 41 -7.78 -3.99 1.03
C ARG A 41 -6.48 -3.46 0.45
N VAL A 42 -5.34 -3.78 1.06
CA VAL A 42 -4.02 -3.38 0.53
C VAL A 42 -3.82 -3.95 -0.87
N HIS A 43 -4.16 -5.23 -1.08
CA HIS A 43 -4.02 -5.86 -2.40
C HIS A 43 -4.91 -5.19 -3.46
N GLU A 44 -6.17 -4.92 -3.12
CA GLU A 44 -7.13 -4.23 -4.00
C GLU A 44 -6.60 -2.84 -4.41
N VAL A 45 -6.22 -2.01 -3.44
CA VAL A 45 -5.78 -0.63 -3.68
C VAL A 45 -4.47 -0.58 -4.45
N VAL A 46 -3.48 -1.41 -4.08
CA VAL A 46 -2.20 -1.43 -4.77
C VAL A 46 -2.38 -1.93 -6.21
N SER A 47 -3.23 -2.93 -6.45
CA SER A 47 -3.52 -3.41 -7.81
C SER A 47 -4.22 -2.34 -8.68
N LEU A 48 -5.08 -1.51 -8.10
CA LEU A 48 -5.71 -0.38 -8.81
C LEU A 48 -4.70 0.71 -9.18
N LEU A 49 -3.76 1.02 -8.29
CA LEU A 49 -2.72 2.02 -8.53
C LEU A 49 -1.59 1.49 -9.44
N TRP A 50 -1.42 0.17 -9.48
CA TRP A 50 -0.41 -0.52 -10.28
C TRP A 50 -0.95 -0.80 -11.69
N THR A 51 -0.85 0.19 -12.56
CA THR A 51 -1.21 0.06 -13.97
C THR A 51 0.04 -0.06 -14.84
N ASP A 52 -0.09 -0.56 -16.07
CA ASP A 52 0.99 -0.60 -17.07
C ASP A 52 1.57 0.81 -17.37
N SER A 53 0.80 1.86 -17.09
CA SER A 53 1.19 3.25 -17.27
C SER A 53 1.83 3.90 -16.03
N THR A 54 1.87 3.20 -14.89
CA THR A 54 2.37 3.75 -13.63
C THR A 54 3.90 3.85 -13.66
N LYS A 55 4.40 4.99 -14.11
CA LYS A 55 5.84 5.26 -14.26
C LYS A 55 6.56 5.58 -12.95
N VAL A 56 5.83 5.97 -11.90
CA VAL A 56 6.41 6.42 -10.62
C VAL A 56 5.84 5.62 -9.46
N THR A 57 6.53 4.52 -9.14
CA THR A 57 6.16 3.59 -8.08
C THR A 57 6.38 4.16 -6.67
N THR A 58 7.24 5.18 -6.54
CA THR A 58 7.53 5.85 -5.25
C THR A 58 6.31 6.46 -4.58
N PHE A 59 5.29 6.87 -5.35
CA PHE A 59 4.07 7.48 -4.80
C PHE A 59 2.97 6.48 -4.47
N ILE A 60 3.07 5.25 -4.96
CA ILE A 60 2.04 4.21 -4.73
C ILE A 60 1.78 3.98 -3.24
N PRO A 61 2.79 3.88 -2.35
CA PRO A 61 2.53 3.69 -0.93
C PRO A 61 1.72 4.82 -0.30
N VAL A 62 2.04 6.06 -0.64
CA VAL A 62 1.36 7.24 -0.07
C VAL A 62 -0.08 7.31 -0.55
N LEU A 63 -0.31 7.08 -1.85
CA LEU A 63 -1.66 7.05 -2.42
C LEU A 63 -2.48 5.88 -1.86
N ALA A 64 -1.86 4.71 -1.72
CA ALA A 64 -2.52 3.53 -1.20
C ALA A 64 -2.95 3.72 0.26
N LEU A 65 -2.07 4.24 1.12
CA LEU A 65 -2.40 4.48 2.53
C LEU A 65 -3.50 5.54 2.70
N ARG A 66 -3.54 6.55 1.82
CA ARG A 66 -4.61 7.54 1.81
C ARG A 66 -5.94 6.89 1.44
N ASP A 67 -5.98 6.14 0.35
CA ASP A 67 -7.21 5.48 -0.11
C ASP A 67 -7.70 4.44 0.92
N LEU A 68 -6.79 3.67 1.53
CA LEU A 68 -7.12 2.76 2.63
C LEU A 68 -7.74 3.50 3.82
N ARG A 69 -7.21 4.66 4.19
CA ARG A 69 -7.81 5.47 5.26
C ARG A 69 -9.22 5.92 4.91
N ASP A 70 -9.41 6.46 3.71
CA ASP A 70 -10.70 6.95 3.23
C ASP A 70 -11.75 5.82 3.22
N GLN A 71 -11.37 4.61 2.76
CA GLN A 71 -12.23 3.43 2.79
C GLN A 71 -12.55 2.98 4.22
N LEU A 72 -11.55 2.89 5.11
CA LEU A 72 -11.75 2.48 6.50
C LEU A 72 -12.62 3.48 7.27
N GLU A 73 -12.44 4.78 7.05
CA GLU A 73 -13.29 5.82 7.65
C GLU A 73 -14.73 5.76 7.14
N SER A 74 -14.92 5.42 5.85
CA SER A 74 -16.25 5.21 5.28
C SER A 74 -16.94 3.98 5.87
N ASP A 75 -16.24 2.86 5.99
CA ASP A 75 -16.77 1.59 6.53
C ASP A 75 -17.09 1.70 8.04
N LEU A 76 -16.36 2.54 8.78
CA LEU A 76 -16.60 2.81 10.20
C LEU A 76 -17.70 3.85 10.47
N ARG A 77 -18.13 4.61 9.46
CA ARG A 77 -19.21 5.60 9.60
C ARG A 77 -20.56 4.88 9.49
N PRO A 78 -21.43 4.92 10.53
CA PRO A 78 -22.77 4.36 10.41
C PRO A 78 -23.54 5.08 9.28
N PRO A 79 -24.41 4.39 8.53
CA PRO A 79 -25.25 5.05 7.53
C PRO A 79 -26.04 6.15 8.23
N GLN A 80 -25.88 7.39 7.76
CA GLN A 80 -26.71 8.49 8.24
C GLN A 80 -28.14 8.20 7.76
N ALA A 81 -29.00 7.85 8.71
CA ALA A 81 -30.43 7.65 8.51
C ALA A 81 -31.16 8.98 8.32
#